data_AF-A0A2V5YYL2-F1
#
_entry.id   AF-A0A2V5YYL2-F1
#
_cell.length_a   1.000
_cell.length_b   1.000
_cell.length_c   1.000
_cell.angle_alpha   90.00
_cell.angle_beta   90.00
_cell.angle_gamma   90.00
#
_symmetry.space_group_name_H-M   'P 1'
#
loop_
_entity.id
_entity.type
_entity.pdbx_description
1 polymer ?
#
loop_
_entity_poly.entity_id
_entity_poly.type
_entity_poly.pdbx_seq_one_letter_code
_entity_poly.pdbx_strand_id
1 'polypeptide(L)'
;MEPIYSQTGGCCIGRNAWLAINATWPFAGLCVYTDQLVLSTFLRRLRFQRKDISQIERYYGIFSSGLRIVHTVASYPRNVVFWTRDVAELEQVLRANAFPVGTPTI
;
A
#
# COMPACT_ATOMS: atom_id res chain seq x y z
N MET A 1 -0.39 -19.32 -6.90
CA MET A 1 -1.36 -18.24 -7.19
C MET A 1 -0.57 -17.09 -7.73
N GLU A 2 -0.83 -16.70 -8.97
CA GLU A 2 -0.20 -15.54 -9.59
C GLU A 2 -0.88 -14.25 -9.10
N PRO A 3 -0.12 -13.16 -8.93
CA PRO A 3 -0.70 -11.86 -8.63
C PRO A 3 -1.50 -11.36 -9.84
N ILE A 4 -2.67 -10.77 -9.59
CA ILE A 4 -3.50 -10.12 -10.62
C ILE A 4 -2.81 -8.87 -11.15
N TYR A 5 -2.05 -8.21 -10.26
CA TYR A 5 -1.29 -7.03 -10.56
C TYR A 5 -0.05 -6.98 -9.68
N SER A 6 1.05 -6.49 -10.23
CA SER A 6 2.30 -6.29 -9.50
C SER A 6 2.98 -5.02 -9.96
N GLN A 7 3.43 -4.20 -9.01
CA GLN A 7 4.12 -2.95 -9.29
C GLN A 7 5.27 -2.74 -8.31
N THR A 8 6.35 -2.15 -8.80
CA THR A 8 7.48 -1.71 -7.97
C THR A 8 7.38 -0.23 -7.64
N GLY A 9 7.79 0.11 -6.42
CA GLY A 9 7.53 1.40 -5.82
C GLY A 9 8.51 1.70 -4.68
N GLY A 10 8.26 2.82 -4.01
CA GLY A 10 8.83 3.10 -2.70
C GLY A 10 7.88 2.67 -1.60
N CYS A 11 8.33 2.69 -0.36
CA CYS A 11 7.46 2.45 0.78
C CYS A 11 7.90 3.26 2.00
N CYS A 12 6.94 3.74 2.79
CA CYS A 12 7.18 4.36 4.09
C CYS A 12 6.46 3.51 5.14
N ILE A 13 7.24 2.82 5.99
CA ILE A 13 6.71 1.91 7.01
C ILE A 13 7.20 2.33 8.39
N GLY A 14 6.29 2.55 9.34
CA GLY A 14 6.66 3.02 10.67
C GLY A 14 5.57 2.94 11.73
N ARG A 15 5.95 3.30 12.96
CA ARG A 15 4.97 3.55 14.04
C ARG A 15 4.09 4.76 13.72
N ASN A 16 4.69 5.80 13.13
CA ASN A 16 4.05 7.02 12.65
C ASN A 16 4.91 7.60 11.51
N ALA A 17 4.49 8.72 10.89
CA ALA A 17 5.22 9.33 9.78
C ALA A 17 6.66 9.77 10.14
N TRP A 18 6.89 10.17 11.40
CA TRP A 18 8.20 10.63 11.90
C TRP A 18 9.16 9.47 12.23
N LEU A 19 8.63 8.34 12.70
CA LEU A 19 9.36 7.11 13.05
C LEU A 19 9.18 6.04 11.97
N ALA A 20 9.04 6.47 10.71
CA ALA A 20 8.95 5.57 9.58
C ALA A 20 10.28 5.43 8.86
N ILE A 21 10.57 4.19 8.46
CA ILE A 21 11.66 3.87 7.56
C ILE A 21 11.14 4.12 6.15
N ASN A 22 11.81 5.01 5.42
CA ASN A 22 11.57 5.22 4.01
C ASN A 22 12.44 4.24 3.22
N ALA A 23 11.79 3.26 2.59
CA ALA A 23 12.35 2.54 1.46
C ALA A 23 12.14 3.42 0.23
N THR A 24 13.18 4.17 -0.15
CA THR A 24 13.15 5.01 -1.35
C THR A 24 12.90 4.14 -2.59
N TRP A 25 12.20 4.68 -3.57
CA TRP A 25 11.93 3.96 -4.82
C TRP A 25 13.24 3.45 -5.46
N PRO A 26 13.33 2.22 -6.00
CA PRO A 26 12.30 1.18 -6.19
C PRO A 26 12.42 -0.01 -5.21
N PHE A 27 12.69 0.22 -3.92
CA PHE A 27 12.97 -0.88 -2.97
C PHE A 27 11.73 -1.55 -2.35
N ALA A 28 10.54 -1.29 -2.88
CA ALA A 28 9.29 -1.95 -2.49
C ALA A 28 8.55 -2.51 -3.70
N GLY A 29 7.83 -3.61 -3.50
CA GLY A 29 6.93 -4.22 -4.46
C GLY A 29 5.55 -4.40 -3.84
N LEU A 30 4.51 -4.06 -4.58
CA LEU A 30 3.13 -4.28 -4.19
C LEU A 30 2.49 -5.27 -5.16
N CYS A 31 1.97 -6.36 -4.63
CA CYS A 31 1.23 -7.36 -5.39
C CYS A 31 -0.22 -7.42 -4.90
N VAL A 32 -1.14 -7.37 -5.85
CA VAL A 32 -2.58 -7.51 -5.60
C VAL A 32 -2.99 -8.93 -5.98
N TYR A 33 -3.59 -9.64 -5.04
CA TYR A 33 -4.22 -10.93 -5.26
C TYR A 33 -5.74 -10.80 -5.12
N THR A 34 -6.45 -11.88 -5.42
CA THR A 34 -7.91 -11.94 -5.30
C THR A 34 -8.40 -11.57 -3.91
N ASP A 35 -7.73 -11.96 -2.82
CA ASP A 35 -8.21 -11.79 -1.45
C ASP A 35 -7.23 -11.04 -0.53
N GLN A 36 -6.03 -10.76 -1.01
CA GLN A 36 -4.95 -10.19 -0.22
C GLN A 36 -4.10 -9.17 -1.00
N LEU A 37 -3.51 -8.26 -0.25
CA LEU A 37 -2.51 -7.31 -0.71
C LEU A 37 -1.17 -7.68 -0.09
N VAL A 38 -0.12 -7.81 -0.91
CA VAL A 38 1.21 -8.17 -0.42
C VAL A 38 2.18 -7.04 -0.73
N LEU A 39 2.65 -6.40 0.34
CA LEU A 39 3.69 -5.37 0.27
C LEU A 39 5.02 -6.01 0.68
N SER A 40 5.94 -6.08 -0.27
CA SER A 40 7.29 -6.59 -0.06
C SER A 40 8.28 -5.43 -0.09
N THR A 41 9.22 -5.41 0.83
CA THR A 41 10.36 -4.50 0.87
C THR A 41 11.61 -5.36 1.08
N PHE A 42 12.80 -4.76 0.94
CA PHE A 42 14.04 -5.48 1.24
C PHE A 42 14.08 -6.10 2.65
N LEU A 43 13.47 -5.44 3.65
CA LEU A 43 13.54 -5.84 5.05
C LEU A 43 12.32 -6.65 5.52
N ARG A 44 11.17 -6.47 4.88
CA ARG A 44 9.88 -6.98 5.40
C ARG A 44 8.92 -7.33 4.29
N ARG A 45 8.12 -8.35 4.52
CA ARG A 45 6.97 -8.72 3.68
C ARG A 45 5.70 -8.70 4.51
N LEU A 46 4.80 -7.77 4.22
CA LEU A 46 3.52 -7.61 4.87
C LEU A 46 2.43 -8.17 3.98
N ARG A 47 1.60 -9.06 4.53
CA ARG A 47 0.44 -9.64 3.84
C ARG A 47 -0.80 -9.15 4.54
N PHE A 48 -1.62 -8.37 3.83
CA PHE A 48 -2.87 -7.84 4.33
C PHE A 48 -4.00 -8.64 3.69
N GLN A 49 -4.77 -9.37 4.49
CA GLN A 49 -6.04 -9.89 4.01
C GLN A 49 -6.98 -8.73 3.77
N ARG A 50 -7.82 -8.79 2.74
CA ARG A 50 -8.77 -7.71 2.45
C ARG A 50 -9.63 -7.34 3.66
N LYS A 51 -10.09 -8.34 4.42
CA LYS A 51 -10.86 -8.16 5.67
C LYS A 51 -10.12 -7.40 6.76
N ASP A 52 -8.79 -7.40 6.73
CA ASP A 52 -7.95 -6.72 7.72
C ASP A 52 -7.61 -5.30 7.27
N ILE A 53 -7.96 -4.92 6.04
CA ILE A 53 -7.80 -3.57 5.51
C ILE A 53 -9.08 -2.81 5.80
N SER A 54 -8.99 -1.77 6.63
CA SER A 54 -10.11 -0.89 6.91
C SER A 54 -10.35 0.09 5.76
N GLN A 55 -9.28 0.64 5.20
CA GLN A 55 -9.35 1.62 4.11
C GLN A 55 -8.01 1.71 3.37
N ILE A 56 -8.06 1.98 2.07
CA ILE A 56 -6.91 2.37 1.26
C ILE A 56 -7.12 3.82 0.83
N GLU A 57 -6.20 4.69 1.21
CA GLU A 57 -6.31 6.14 1.02
C GLU A 57 -5.25 6.62 0.04
N ARG A 58 -5.59 7.60 -0.80
CA ARG A 58 -4.55 8.34 -1.53
C ARG A 58 -3.70 9.12 -0.53
N TYR A 59 -2.39 9.03 -0.70
CA TYR A 59 -1.43 9.70 0.16
C TYR A 59 -0.45 10.51 -0.70
N TYR A 60 -0.32 11.80 -0.37
CA TYR A 60 0.49 12.75 -1.11
C TYR A 60 1.67 13.18 -0.23
N GLY A 61 2.88 12.93 -0.73
CA GLY A 61 4.11 13.57 -0.26
C GLY A 61 4.42 14.80 -1.12
N ILE A 62 5.46 15.53 -0.75
CA ILE A 62 5.85 16.78 -1.43
C ILE A 62 6.23 16.54 -2.91
N PHE A 63 6.84 15.38 -3.22
CA PHE A 63 7.30 15.03 -4.57
C PHE A 63 6.84 13.65 -5.02
N SER A 64 5.94 13.01 -4.28
CA SER A 64 5.51 11.63 -4.54
C SER A 64 4.05 11.45 -4.21
N SER A 65 3.35 10.63 -5.00
CA SER A 65 2.01 10.17 -4.70
C SER A 65 2.03 8.66 -4.44
N GLY A 66 1.08 8.19 -3.64
CA GLY A 66 1.04 6.82 -3.19
C GLY A 66 -0.30 6.46 -2.59
N LEU A 67 -0.35 5.25 -2.03
CA LEU A 67 -1.49 4.74 -1.29
C LEU A 67 -1.08 4.40 0.14
N ARG A 68 -1.87 4.84 1.10
CA ARG A 68 -1.77 4.47 2.51
C ARG A 68 -2.74 3.33 2.80
N ILE A 69 -2.23 2.26 3.40
CA ILE A 69 -2.99 1.07 3.76
C ILE A 69 -3.35 1.16 5.24
N VAL A 70 -4.61 1.44 5.54
CA VAL A 70 -5.15 1.44 6.90
C VAL A 70 -5.64 0.03 7.21
N HIS A 71 -5.11 -0.58 8.27
CA HIS A 71 -5.39 -1.97 8.62
C HIS A 71 -5.59 -2.19 10.12
N THR A 72 -6.23 -3.30 10.48
CA THR A 72 -6.51 -3.70 11.87
C THR A 72 -5.46 -4.66 12.45
N VAL A 73 -4.55 -5.20 11.62
CA VAL A 73 -3.51 -6.14 12.08
C VAL A 73 -2.62 -5.52 13.17
N ALA A 74 -2.66 -6.09 14.38
CA ALA A 74 -1.99 -5.52 15.56
C ALA A 74 -0.46 -5.58 15.50
N SER A 75 0.09 -6.64 14.89
CA SER A 75 1.55 -6.85 14.77
C SER A 75 2.22 -6.00 13.69
N TYR A 76 1.43 -5.34 12.85
CA TYR A 76 1.95 -4.57 11.72
C TYR A 76 2.14 -3.09 12.08
N PRO A 77 3.13 -2.41 11.47
CA PRO A 77 3.34 -0.98 11.65
C PRO A 77 2.09 -0.18 11.27
N ARG A 78 1.72 0.84 12.06
CA ARG A 78 0.49 1.61 11.84
C ARG A 78 0.54 2.52 10.62
N ASN A 79 1.73 2.99 10.26
CA ASN A 79 1.94 3.77 9.05
C ASN A 79 2.50 2.85 7.97
N VAL A 80 1.70 2.55 6.95
CA VAL A 80 2.11 1.77 5.77
C VAL A 80 1.68 2.54 4.53
N VAL A 81 2.65 3.14 3.84
CA VAL A 81 2.43 3.89 2.61
C VAL A 81 3.25 3.28 1.49
N PHE A 82 2.63 2.96 0.37
CA PHE A 82 3.29 2.53 -0.86
C PHE A 82 3.33 3.69 -1.85
N TRP A 83 4.52 4.09 -2.27
CA TRP A 83 4.75 5.17 -3.23
C TRP A 83 4.87 4.61 -4.63
N THR A 84 4.13 5.18 -5.58
CA THR A 84 4.17 4.74 -6.97
C THR A 84 4.01 5.93 -7.91
N ARG A 85 4.53 5.79 -9.13
CA ARG A 85 4.32 6.80 -10.19
C ARG A 85 2.93 6.71 -10.80
N ASP A 86 2.29 5.54 -10.75
CA ASP A 86 0.96 5.32 -11.32
C ASP A 86 -0.05 4.91 -10.24
N VAL A 87 -0.41 5.89 -9.42
CA VAL A 87 -1.42 5.70 -8.36
C VAL A 87 -2.80 5.46 -8.95
N ALA A 88 -3.08 6.03 -10.13
CA ALA A 88 -4.38 5.93 -10.78
C ALA A 88 -4.65 4.49 -11.26
N GLU A 89 -3.68 3.87 -11.93
CA GLU A 89 -3.77 2.47 -12.34
C GLU A 89 -3.92 1.54 -11.13
N LEU A 90 -3.08 1.72 -10.10
CA LEU A 90 -3.14 0.89 -8.89
C LEU A 90 -4.50 1.01 -8.18
N GLU A 91 -5.05 2.22 -8.08
CA GLU A 91 -6.38 2.43 -7.52
C GLU A 91 -7.47 1.74 -8.34
N GLN A 92 -7.42 1.84 -9.67
CA GLN A 92 -8.39 1.18 -10.55
C GLN A 92 -8.37 -0.34 -10.35
N VAL A 93 -7.18 -0.94 -10.26
CA VAL A 93 -7.00 -2.37 -9.98
C VAL A 93 -7.59 -2.73 -8.62
N LEU A 94 -7.32 -1.95 -7.57
CA LEU A 94 -7.84 -2.21 -6.23
C LEU A 94 -9.37 -2.13 -6.18
N ARG A 95 -9.97 -1.14 -6.86
CA ARG A 95 -11.43 -0.99 -6.97
C ARG A 95 -12.04 -2.16 -7.76
N ALA A 96 -11.45 -2.53 -8.90
CA ALA A 96 -11.90 -3.67 -9.71
C ALA A 96 -11.87 -4.99 -8.93
N ASN A 97 -10.95 -5.11 -7.97
CA ASN A 97 -10.83 -6.27 -7.09
C ASN A 97 -11.54 -6.08 -5.75
N ALA A 98 -12.43 -5.08 -5.61
CA ALA A 98 -13.25 -4.83 -4.41
C ALA A 98 -12.45 -4.68 -3.09
N PHE A 99 -11.26 -4.08 -3.17
CA PHE A 99 -10.58 -3.55 -1.99
C PHE A 99 -11.23 -2.22 -1.54
N PRO A 100 -11.21 -1.89 -0.24
CA PRO A 100 -11.89 -0.70 0.31
C PRO A 100 -11.09 0.57 0.04
N VAL A 101 -11.09 1.04 -1.21
CA VAL A 101 -10.43 2.29 -1.60
C VAL A 101 -11.33 3.48 -1.29
N GLY A 102 -10.85 4.39 -0.45
CA GLY A 102 -11.54 5.61 -0.05
C GLY A 102 -11.91 6.47 -1.26
N THR A 103 -13.03 7.19 -1.17
CA THR A 103 -13.43 8.15 -2.19
C THR A 103 -12.51 9.38 -2.11
N PRO A 104 -12.04 9.96 -3.22
CA PRO A 104 -11.37 11.25 -3.18
C PRO A 104 -12.33 12.25 -2.53
N THR A 105 -11.95 12.82 -1.38
CA THR A 105 -12.69 13.94 -0.82
C THR A 105 -12.35 15.15 -1.70
N ILE A 106 -13.35 15.63 -2.44
CA ILE A 106 -13.27 16.79 -3.34
C ILE A 106 -13.17 18.07 -2.49
#